data_AF-A0A7S3YEI9-F1
#
_entry.id   AF-A0A7S3YEI9-F1
#
_cell.length_a   1.000
_cell.length_b   1.000
_cell.length_c   1.000
_cell.angle_alpha   90.00
_cell.angle_beta   90.00
_cell.angle_gamma   90.00
#
_symmetry.space_group_name_H-M   'P 1'
#
loop_
_entity.id
_entity.type
_entity.pdbx_description
1 polymer ?
#
loop_
_entity_poly.entity_id
_entity_poly.type
_entity_poly.pdbx_seq_one_letter_code
_entity_poly.pdbx_strand_id
1 'polypeptide(L)'
;MADSVQQRMDQMVPALFELEERGIFSSVEVKAIVDKRREFEYRLRRLVARREDYIRYVDYEVKLEKLRKLRNKKAKAEGRLPPKKANHEYAGIKHVKSIFERATR
;
A
#
# COMPACT_ATOMS: atom_id res chain seq x y z
N MET A 1 -16.38 -7.09 14.05
CA MET A 1 -15.90 -8.00 12.96
C MET A 1 -15.31 -7.25 11.77
N ALA A 2 -15.88 -6.11 11.38
CA ALA A 2 -15.27 -5.16 10.43
C ALA A 2 -14.07 -4.40 11.02
N ASP A 3 -13.98 -4.34 12.36
CA ASP A 3 -13.05 -3.50 13.12
C ASP A 3 -11.59 -3.71 12.76
N SER A 4 -11.15 -4.96 12.60
CA SER A 4 -9.74 -5.25 12.30
C SER A 4 -9.31 -4.92 10.86
N VAL A 5 -10.24 -4.99 9.90
CA VAL A 5 -9.95 -4.64 8.50
C VAL A 5 -9.96 -3.12 8.42
N GLN A 6 -10.95 -2.49 9.04
CA GLN A 6 -11.05 -1.04 9.12
C GLN A 6 -9.82 -0.42 9.79
N GLN A 7 -9.40 -0.93 10.95
CA GLN A 7 -8.21 -0.48 11.66
C GLN A 7 -6.94 -0.58 10.81
N ARG A 8 -6.81 -1.61 9.96
CA ARG A 8 -5.68 -1.74 9.02
C ARG A 8 -5.76 -0.73 7.89
N MET A 9 -6.96 -0.51 7.34
CA MET A 9 -7.17 0.53 6.34
C MET A 9 -6.83 1.90 6.90
N ASP A 10 -7.27 2.21 8.13
CA ASP A 10 -7.02 3.48 8.81
C ASP A 10 -5.52 3.74 9.03
N GLN A 11 -4.73 2.69 9.30
CA GLN A 11 -3.27 2.80 9.38
C GLN A 11 -2.59 3.11 8.03
N MET A 12 -3.21 2.70 6.91
CA MET A 12 -2.65 2.85 5.56
C MET A 12 -3.07 4.14 4.86
N VAL A 13 -4.21 4.72 5.23
CA VAL A 13 -4.79 5.93 4.61
C VAL A 13 -3.84 7.14 4.65
N PRO A 14 -3.18 7.49 5.77
CA PRO A 14 -2.32 8.68 5.82
C PRO A 14 -1.18 8.66 4.79
N ALA A 15 -0.57 7.49 4.57
CA ALA A 15 0.50 7.34 3.60
C ALA A 15 0.01 7.46 2.14
N LEU A 16 -1.22 7.03 1.85
CA LEU A 16 -1.82 7.17 0.52
C LEU A 16 -2.20 8.64 0.25
N PHE A 17 -2.71 9.34 1.25
CA PHE A 17 -3.02 10.77 1.14
C PHE A 17 -1.76 11.61 0.89
N GLU A 18 -0.65 11.34 1.60
CA GLU A 18 0.64 12.01 1.32
C GLU A 18 1.13 11.79 -0.13
N LEU A 19 0.86 10.63 -0.71
CA LEU A 19 1.23 10.32 -2.09
C LEU A 19 0.35 11.05 -3.11
N GLU A 20 -0.91 11.30 -2.77
CA GLU A 20 -1.86 12.10 -3.55
C GLU A 20 -1.47 13.58 -3.53
N GLU A 21 -1.23 14.15 -2.35
CA GLU A 21 -0.82 15.56 -2.19
C GLU A 21 0.48 15.89 -2.94
N ARG A 22 1.38 14.90 -3.05
CA ARG A 22 2.64 15.03 -3.80
C ARG A 22 2.49 14.80 -5.30
N GLY A 23 1.28 14.49 -5.78
CA GLY A 23 1.01 14.22 -7.20
C GLY A 23 1.66 12.94 -7.72
N ILE A 24 2.03 12.00 -6.84
CA ILE A 24 2.64 10.71 -7.25
C ILE A 24 1.54 9.77 -7.75
N PHE A 25 0.37 9.82 -7.13
CA PHE A 25 -0.84 9.14 -7.58
C PHE A 25 -1.99 10.13 -7.72
N SER A 26 -2.89 9.86 -8.65
CA SER A 26 -4.16 10.59 -8.75
C SER A 26 -5.19 10.07 -7.75
N SER A 27 -6.19 10.89 -7.43
CA SER A 27 -7.32 10.52 -6.56
C SER A 27 -8.02 9.24 -7.01
N VAL A 28 -8.18 9.06 -8.32
CA VAL A 28 -8.79 7.87 -8.93
C VAL A 28 -7.93 6.62 -8.69
N GLU A 29 -6.61 6.73 -8.84
CA GLU A 29 -5.69 5.64 -8.58
C GLU A 29 -5.63 5.27 -7.10
N VAL A 30 -5.63 6.28 -6.21
CA VAL A 30 -5.65 6.06 -4.76
C VAL A 30 -6.91 5.30 -4.36
N LYS A 31 -8.08 5.70 -4.89
CA LYS A 31 -9.33 4.98 -4.64
C LYS A 31 -9.25 3.53 -5.11
N ALA A 32 -8.72 3.30 -6.31
CA ALA A 32 -8.53 1.94 -6.84
C ALA A 32 -7.58 1.09 -5.96
N ILE A 33 -6.51 1.70 -5.42
CA ILE A 33 -5.58 1.02 -4.49
C ILE A 33 -6.29 0.67 -3.18
N VAL A 34 -7.06 1.60 -2.61
CA VAL A 34 -7.84 1.39 -1.38
C VAL A 34 -8.83 0.25 -1.56
N ASP A 35 -9.58 0.25 -2.66
CA ASP A 35 -10.57 -0.80 -2.96
C ASP A 35 -9.89 -2.16 -3.13
N LYS A 36 -8.73 -2.20 -3.82
CA LYS A 36 -7.97 -3.44 -4.02
C LYS A 36 -7.40 -4.00 -2.71
N ARG A 37 -6.83 -3.14 -1.86
CA ARG A 37 -6.33 -3.53 -0.53
C ARG A 37 -7.43 -4.05 0.36
N ARG A 38 -8.60 -3.39 0.35
CA ARG A 38 -9.79 -3.84 1.06
C ARG A 38 -10.21 -5.24 0.61
N GLU A 39 -10.25 -5.49 -0.70
CA GLU A 39 -10.57 -6.80 -1.26
C GLU A 39 -9.59 -7.90 -0.77
N PHE A 40 -8.28 -7.61 -0.76
CA PHE A 40 -7.28 -8.55 -0.23
C PHE A 40 -7.43 -8.80 1.27
N GLU A 41 -7.69 -7.78 2.08
CA GLU A 41 -7.91 -7.95 3.52
C GLU A 41 -9.15 -8.79 3.83
N TYR A 42 -10.24 -8.62 3.07
CA TYR A 42 -11.42 -9.51 3.19
C TYR A 42 -11.09 -10.95 2.80
N ARG A 43 -10.35 -11.16 1.71
CA ARG A 43 -9.92 -12.50 1.27
C ARG A 43 -9.03 -13.19 2.30
N LEU A 44 -8.15 -12.45 2.95
CA LEU A 44 -7.24 -12.98 3.98
C LEU A 44 -7.93 -13.28 5.32
N ARG A 45 -9.08 -12.66 5.58
CA ARG A 45 -9.84 -12.86 6.83
C ARG A 45 -10.89 -13.97 6.73
N ARG A 46 -11.03 -14.63 5.58
CA ARG A 46 -11.91 -15.80 5.44
C ARG A 46 -11.47 -16.93 6.37
N LEU A 47 -12.43 -17.79 6.75
CA LEU A 47 -12.23 -18.94 7.66
C LEU A 47 -11.03 -19.82 7.28
N VAL A 48 -10.74 -19.97 5.99
CA VAL A 48 -9.58 -20.70 5.46
C VAL A 48 -8.73 -19.77 4.61
N ALA A 49 -7.78 -19.06 5.22
CA ALA A 49 -6.82 -18.26 4.48
C ALA A 49 -5.91 -19.19 3.64
N ARG A 50 -5.84 -18.99 2.33
CA ARG A 50 -4.92 -19.76 1.47
C ARG A 50 -3.60 -18.99 1.37
N ARG A 51 -2.49 -19.74 1.38
CA ARG A 51 -1.15 -19.18 1.15
C ARG A 51 -1.06 -18.41 -0.16
N GLU A 52 -1.79 -18.86 -1.18
CA GLU A 52 -1.91 -18.19 -2.49
C GLU A 52 -2.41 -16.74 -2.40
N ASP A 53 -3.33 -16.41 -1.48
CA ASP A 53 -3.84 -15.04 -1.35
C ASP A 53 -2.80 -14.10 -0.76
N TYR A 54 -2.01 -14.60 0.20
CA TYR A 54 -0.87 -13.85 0.74
C TYR A 54 0.15 -13.55 -0.37
N ILE A 55 0.49 -14.55 -1.19
CA ILE A 55 1.42 -14.36 -2.32
C ILE A 55 0.86 -13.33 -3.30
N ARG A 56 -0.41 -13.45 -3.70
CA ARG A 56 -1.07 -12.50 -4.61
C ARG A 56 -1.10 -11.08 -4.04
N TYR A 57 -1.31 -10.93 -2.74
CA TYR A 57 -1.32 -9.62 -2.11
C TYR A 57 0.08 -9.00 -2.07
N VAL A 58 1.10 -9.78 -1.68
CA VAL A 58 2.49 -9.34 -1.70
C VAL A 58 2.92 -8.94 -3.11
N ASP A 59 2.60 -9.74 -4.13
CA ASP A 59 2.92 -9.44 -5.52
C ASP A 59 2.30 -8.12 -5.98
N TYR A 60 1.06 -7.85 -5.57
CA TYR A 60 0.39 -6.58 -5.85
C TYR A 60 1.13 -5.40 -5.18
N GLU A 61 1.45 -5.51 -3.89
CA GLU A 61 2.15 -4.45 -3.15
C GLU A 61 3.57 -4.20 -3.67
N VAL A 62 4.30 -5.24 -4.07
CA VAL A 62 5.63 -5.11 -4.70
C VAL A 62 5.53 -4.38 -6.04
N LYS A 63 4.51 -4.67 -6.86
CA LYS A 63 4.27 -3.95 -8.12
C LYS A 63 3.92 -2.49 -7.86
N LEU A 64 3.09 -2.21 -6.87
CA LEU A 64 2.72 -0.85 -6.47
C LEU A 64 3.95 -0.06 -6.01
N GLU A 65 4.81 -0.66 -5.19
CA GLU A 65 6.04 -0.05 -4.71
C GLU A 65 7.04 0.26 -5.85
N LYS A 66 7.15 -0.64 -6.86
CA LYS A 66 7.94 -0.39 -8.07
C LYS A 66 7.41 0.83 -8.84
N LEU A 67 6.10 0.92 -9.03
CA LEU A 67 5.45 2.06 -9.68
C LEU A 67 5.70 3.37 -8.91
N ARG A 68 5.54 3.33 -7.58
CA ARG A 68 5.81 4.47 -6.71
C ARG A 68 7.26 4.95 -6.83
N LYS A 69 8.24 4.04 -6.80
CA LYS A 69 9.67 4.36 -6.95
C LYS A 69 9.97 5.00 -8.30
N LEU A 70 9.38 4.49 -9.38
CA LEU A 70 9.55 5.05 -10.73
C LEU A 70 9.01 6.48 -10.82
N ARG A 71 7.78 6.70 -10.33
CA ARG A 71 7.14 8.04 -10.34
C ARG A 71 7.85 9.02 -9.41
N ASN A 72 8.28 8.57 -8.23
CA ASN A 72 9.07 9.37 -7.31
C ASN A 72 10.41 9.79 -7.95
N LYS A 73 11.09 8.88 -8.69
CA LYS A 73 12.32 9.22 -9.43
C LYS A 73 12.05 10.29 -10.50
N LYS A 74 10.95 10.18 -11.25
CA LYS A 74 10.55 11.19 -12.25
C LYS A 74 10.25 12.55 -11.61
N ALA A 75 9.41 12.57 -10.58
CA ALA A 75 9.04 13.80 -9.89
C ALA A 75 10.24 14.47 -9.17
N LYS A 76 11.23 13.69 -8.70
CA LYS A 76 12.51 14.23 -8.21
C LYS A 76 13.35 14.85 -9.34
N ALA A 77 13.41 14.21 -10.51
CA ALA A 77 14.11 14.76 -11.67
C ALA A 77 13.47 16.05 -12.20
N GLU A 78 12.14 16.18 -12.07
CA GLU A 78 11.38 17.39 -12.44
C GLU A 78 11.43 18.51 -11.37
N GLY A 79 12.15 18.31 -10.26
CA GLY A 79 12.27 19.30 -9.18
C GLY A 79 11.00 19.53 -8.36
N ARG A 80 9.97 18.68 -8.52
CA ARG A 80 8.64 18.83 -7.89
C ARG A 80 8.58 18.34 -6.43
N LEU A 81 9.63 17.68 -5.94
CA LEU A 81 9.65 17.05 -4.61
C LEU A 81 10.72 17.68 -3.71
N PRO A 82 10.38 18.10 -2.48
CA PRO A 82 11.37 18.54 -1.51
C PRO A 82 12.31 17.38 -1.12
N PRO A 83 13.57 17.67 -0.77
CA PRO A 83 14.58 16.65 -0.43
C PRO A 83 14.32 15.93 0.90
N LYS A 84 13.29 16.32 1.67
CA LYS A 84 12.97 15.69 2.96
C LYS A 84 12.43 14.26 2.76
N LYS A 85 12.98 13.32 3.54
CA LYS A 85 12.44 11.97 3.70
C LYS A 85 10.99 12.08 4.16
N ALA A 86 10.10 11.42 3.45
CA ALA A 86 8.68 11.47 3.70
C ALA A 86 8.19 10.17 4.33
N ASN A 87 7.16 10.22 5.16
CA ASN A 87 6.70 9.04 5.90
C ASN A 87 6.20 7.93 4.97
N HIS A 88 5.63 8.30 3.82
CA HIS A 88 5.26 7.33 2.78
C HIS A 88 6.46 6.59 2.16
N GLU A 89 7.72 7.01 2.40
CA GLU A 89 8.85 6.37 1.71
C GLU A 89 9.02 4.89 2.06
N TYR A 90 8.62 4.53 3.28
CA TYR A 90 8.72 3.18 3.83
C TYR A 90 7.36 2.51 4.04
N ALA A 91 6.25 3.21 3.80
CA ALA A 91 4.91 2.70 4.09
C ALA A 91 4.59 1.41 3.32
N GLY A 92 4.94 1.35 2.02
CA GLY A 92 4.75 0.14 1.21
C GLY A 92 5.56 -1.06 1.73
N ILE A 93 6.83 -0.85 2.10
CA ILE A 93 7.71 -1.90 2.62
C ILE A 93 7.23 -2.41 3.99
N LYS A 94 6.82 -1.49 4.88
CA LYS A 94 6.24 -1.85 6.19
C LYS A 94 4.99 -2.70 6.02
N HIS A 95 4.15 -2.36 5.06
CA HIS A 95 2.94 -3.12 4.77
C HIS A 95 3.24 -4.52 4.24
N VAL A 96 4.16 -4.65 3.28
CA VAL A 96 4.62 -5.95 2.78
C VAL A 96 5.17 -6.82 3.92
N LYS A 97 6.00 -6.25 4.80
CA LYS A 97 6.52 -6.97 5.98
C LYS A 97 5.40 -7.47 6.89
N SER A 98 4.40 -6.63 7.15
CA SER A 98 3.23 -7.00 7.96
C SER A 98 2.44 -8.17 7.34
N ILE A 99 2.30 -8.20 6.02
CA ILE A 99 1.64 -9.32 5.31
C ILE A 99 2.44 -10.62 5.48
N PHE A 100 3.78 -10.56 5.35
CA PHE A 100 4.65 -11.72 5.57
C PHE A 100 4.60 -12.25 6.99
N GLU A 101 4.70 -11.37 8.00
CA GLU A 101 4.63 -11.75 9.42
C GLU A 101 3.31 -12.47 9.77
N ARG A 102 2.22 -12.08 9.10
CA ARG A 102 0.90 -12.73 9.23
C ARG A 102 0.80 -14.06 8.50
N ALA A 103 1.52 -14.24 7.41
CA ALA A 103 1.55 -15.50 6.66
C ALA A 103 2.34 -16.59 7.39
N THR A 104 3.31 -16.20 8.23
CA THR A 104 4.16 -17.10 9.02
C THR A 104 3.62 -17.45 10.40
N ARG A 105 2.54 -16.81 10.85
CA ARG A 105 1.91 -17.03 12.15
C ARG A 105 0.74 -18.00 12.03
#